data_AF-A0A553BP44-F1
#
_entry.id   AF-A0A553BP44-F1
#
_cell.length_a   1.000
_cell.length_b   1.000
_cell.length_c   1.000
_cell.angle_alpha   90.00
_cell.angle_beta   90.00
_cell.angle_gamma   90.00
#
_symmetry.space_group_name_H-M   'P 1'
#
loop_
_entity.id
_entity.type
_entity.pdbx_description
1 polymer ?
#
loop_
_entity_poly.entity_id
_entity_poly.type
_entity_poly.pdbx_seq_one_letter_code
_entity_poly.pdbx_strand_id
1 'polypeptide(L)'
;MKNKFINTFQLKYVLLLIIATITYSCEERLNYDDQLPSTLNIIESIKIGQTSATIDNLSGVVNFVLPSETNLASVVLDIKTPEGVTINPASGTTVDLTNPLEVTAISGGKTRHYIINARVLPNQIAFVSDATSIDNIVDEDVKAAAQWAKDTYGSRFVFIPFSDLTLNSLKTVNVVFFFYDTQGTSALPQESLDKKNILIQYVVEGGKMLLGGMATSYAEVIGRDKSGLLTIKGNGIGFVDAGTWAIDGGVNFQNDQRNNPIYNFTQVISTDSNGYFPVINGGYKEDHNNLWDLGSLLGPGHQKGQFAEFENLYGGKVLAVWAGVGDECCPGIIEFKSNSVYAGTIIAIGVGGMEWAMNDGRTNVYASNIQGIYRNSIDYLGTK
;
A
#
# COMPACT_ATOMS: atom_id res chain seq x y z
N MET A 1 -17.38 54.37 18.17
CA MET A 1 -17.49 53.92 16.77
C MET A 1 -16.64 52.68 16.56
N LYS A 2 -17.27 51.51 16.46
CA LYS A 2 -16.93 50.42 15.52
C LYS A 2 -18.00 49.35 15.66
N ASN A 3 -18.90 49.35 14.68
CA ASN A 3 -20.07 48.48 14.57
C ASN A 3 -19.65 47.02 14.44
N LYS A 4 -20.25 46.17 15.27
CA LYS A 4 -20.24 44.71 15.12
C LYS A 4 -21.38 44.34 14.17
N PHE A 5 -21.17 44.48 12.87
CA PHE A 5 -22.04 43.85 11.87
C PHE A 5 -21.68 42.36 11.79
N ILE A 6 -22.31 41.56 12.63
CA ILE A 6 -22.39 40.12 12.38
C ILE A 6 -23.36 39.97 11.20
N ASN A 7 -22.83 39.56 10.06
CA ASN A 7 -23.57 39.33 8.82
C ASN A 7 -24.80 38.43 9.09
N THR A 8 -25.98 39.04 9.12
CA THR A 8 -27.29 38.39 9.17
C THR A 8 -27.55 37.42 8.00
N PHE A 9 -26.67 37.43 7.00
CA PHE A 9 -26.67 36.48 5.89
C PHE A 9 -26.17 35.08 6.30
N GLN A 10 -25.14 34.98 7.14
CA GLN A 10 -24.56 33.68 7.54
C GLN A 10 -25.46 32.92 8.53
N LEU A 11 -26.23 33.62 9.35
CA LEU A 11 -27.13 33.01 10.33
C LEU A 11 -28.35 32.32 9.68
N LYS A 12 -28.81 32.81 8.51
CA LYS A 12 -29.91 32.18 7.75
C LYS A 12 -29.49 30.88 7.08
N TYR A 13 -28.24 30.76 6.60
CA TYR A 13 -27.74 29.52 6.00
C TYR A 13 -27.41 28.45 7.05
N VAL A 14 -26.92 28.84 8.23
CA VAL A 14 -26.74 27.90 9.34
C VAL A 14 -28.09 27.38 9.85
N LEU A 15 -29.11 28.23 9.92
CA LEU A 15 -30.46 27.80 10.33
C LEU A 15 -31.17 26.95 9.26
N LEU A 16 -30.95 27.23 7.96
CA LEU A 16 -31.46 26.38 6.88
C LEU A 16 -30.72 25.03 6.78
N LEU A 17 -29.41 24.98 7.05
CA LEU A 17 -28.68 23.71 7.11
C LEU A 17 -29.14 22.84 8.28
N ILE A 18 -29.42 23.44 9.45
CA ILE A 18 -29.91 22.70 10.62
C ILE A 18 -31.33 22.14 10.36
N ILE A 19 -32.19 22.88 9.66
CA ILE A 19 -33.53 22.40 9.27
C ILE A 19 -33.43 21.32 8.18
N ALA A 20 -32.49 21.43 7.24
CA ALA A 20 -32.25 20.41 6.21
C ALA A 20 -31.64 19.11 6.76
N THR A 21 -30.87 19.17 7.85
CA THR A 21 -30.36 17.96 8.55
C THR A 21 -31.43 17.27 9.40
N ILE A 22 -32.51 17.95 9.76
CA ILE A 22 -33.62 17.33 10.53
C ILE A 22 -34.61 16.63 9.58
N THR A 23 -34.67 17.00 8.30
CA THR A 23 -35.58 16.35 7.33
C THR A 23 -34.99 15.14 6.62
N TYR A 24 -33.72 14.79 6.85
CA TYR A 24 -33.11 13.53 6.39
C TYR A 24 -33.05 12.44 7.47
N SER A 25 -33.64 12.69 8.65
CA SER A 25 -33.66 11.74 9.80
C SER A 25 -34.92 10.89 9.88
N CYS A 26 -35.75 10.86 8.83
CA CYS A 26 -36.89 9.95 8.73
C CYS A 26 -36.87 9.23 7.38
N GLU A 27 -35.76 8.54 7.06
CA GLU A 27 -35.97 7.22 6.47
C GLU A 27 -36.52 6.38 7.62
N GLU A 28 -37.77 5.91 7.49
CA GLU A 28 -38.24 4.82 8.35
C GLU A 28 -37.16 3.75 8.32
N ARG A 29 -36.56 3.46 9.48
CA ARG A 29 -35.65 2.33 9.60
C ARG A 29 -36.48 1.11 9.21
N LEU A 30 -36.21 0.52 8.04
CA LEU A 30 -36.93 -0.65 7.50
C LEU A 30 -36.99 -1.84 8.50
N ASN A 31 -36.15 -1.82 9.54
CA ASN A 31 -36.06 -2.85 10.58
C ASN A 31 -36.42 -2.37 12.00
N TYR A 32 -36.95 -1.16 12.17
CA TYR A 32 -37.44 -0.68 13.45
C TYR A 32 -38.96 -0.91 13.54
N ASP A 33 -39.34 -2.00 14.20
CA ASP A 33 -40.72 -2.31 14.59
C ASP A 33 -40.76 -2.53 16.10
N ASP A 34 -41.46 -1.64 16.82
CA ASP A 34 -41.64 -1.66 18.29
C ASP A 34 -42.35 -2.93 18.78
N GLN A 35 -42.89 -3.74 17.87
CA GLN A 35 -43.53 -5.01 18.17
C GLN A 35 -42.63 -6.23 17.93
N LEU A 36 -41.43 -6.08 17.36
CA LEU A 36 -40.52 -7.23 17.19
C LEU A 36 -40.06 -7.77 18.57
N PRO A 37 -39.91 -9.09 18.73
CA PRO A 37 -39.37 -9.67 19.96
C PRO A 37 -38.02 -9.04 20.30
N SER A 38 -37.79 -8.74 21.59
CA SER A 38 -36.56 -8.11 22.10
C SER A 38 -35.30 -8.97 21.98
N THR A 39 -35.36 -10.13 21.29
CA THR A 39 -34.18 -10.89 20.89
C THR A 39 -33.45 -10.09 19.82
N LEU A 40 -32.59 -9.17 20.26
CA LEU A 40 -31.75 -8.34 19.40
C LEU A 40 -30.84 -9.16 18.47
N ASN A 41 -30.71 -10.48 18.65
CA ASN A 41 -29.84 -11.36 17.87
C ASN A 41 -30.64 -12.45 17.12
N ILE A 42 -31.44 -12.08 16.11
CA ILE A 42 -32.20 -13.06 15.30
C ILE A 42 -31.28 -13.89 14.39
N ILE A 43 -30.24 -13.26 13.82
CA ILE A 43 -29.12 -13.99 13.22
C ILE A 43 -28.01 -14.03 14.27
N GLU A 44 -27.71 -15.23 14.76
CA GLU A 44 -26.66 -15.45 15.78
C GLU A 44 -25.27 -15.39 15.14
N SER A 45 -25.13 -15.99 13.96
CA SER A 45 -23.91 -15.94 13.15
C SER A 45 -24.21 -16.21 11.69
N ILE A 46 -23.42 -15.61 10.81
CA ILE A 46 -23.40 -15.93 9.39
C ILE A 46 -21.95 -16.01 8.92
N LYS A 47 -21.64 -17.07 8.17
CA LYS A 47 -20.29 -17.37 7.69
C LYS A 47 -20.28 -17.68 6.20
N ILE A 48 -19.12 -17.41 5.59
CA ILE A 48 -18.73 -17.89 4.26
C ILE A 48 -17.40 -18.61 4.44
N GLY A 49 -17.38 -19.93 4.26
CA GLY A 49 -16.20 -20.74 4.60
C GLY A 49 -15.82 -20.57 6.08
N GLN A 50 -14.64 -20.01 6.34
CA GLN A 50 -14.14 -19.74 7.69
C GLN A 50 -14.35 -18.28 8.15
N THR A 51 -14.82 -17.40 7.25
CA THR A 51 -14.99 -15.97 7.55
C THR A 51 -16.36 -15.74 8.19
N SER A 52 -16.37 -15.15 9.38
CA SER A 52 -17.60 -14.65 10.03
C SER A 52 -17.90 -13.22 9.57
N ALA A 53 -19.17 -12.90 9.37
CA ALA A 53 -19.59 -11.52 9.13
C ALA A 53 -19.63 -10.69 10.42
N THR A 54 -19.61 -9.37 10.27
CA THR A 54 -20.11 -8.45 11.27
C THR A 54 -21.61 -8.27 11.08
N ILE A 55 -22.41 -8.48 12.14
CA ILE A 55 -23.86 -8.40 12.08
C ILE A 55 -24.32 -7.25 12.96
N ASP A 56 -24.98 -6.26 12.36
CA ASP A 56 -25.80 -5.30 13.07
C ASP A 56 -27.27 -5.70 12.90
N ASN A 57 -27.76 -6.46 13.87
CA ASN A 57 -29.14 -6.89 13.86
C ASN A 57 -30.13 -5.73 13.99
N LEU A 58 -29.75 -4.60 14.62
CA LEU A 58 -30.66 -3.47 14.82
C LEU A 58 -30.95 -2.75 13.50
N SER A 59 -29.90 -2.49 12.71
CA SER A 59 -30.06 -1.91 11.36
C SER A 59 -30.41 -2.95 10.30
N GLY A 60 -30.18 -4.24 10.58
CA GLY A 60 -30.33 -5.33 9.61
C GLY A 60 -29.21 -5.30 8.56
N VAL A 61 -28.00 -4.94 8.95
CA VAL A 61 -26.84 -4.93 8.04
C VAL A 61 -25.88 -6.04 8.42
N VAL A 62 -25.46 -6.81 7.42
CA VAL A 62 -24.46 -7.87 7.54
C VAL A 62 -23.30 -7.52 6.62
N ASN A 63 -22.09 -7.44 7.15
CA ASN A 63 -20.91 -7.08 6.37
C ASN A 63 -19.87 -8.20 6.39
N PHE A 64 -19.47 -8.62 5.20
CA PHE A 64 -18.37 -9.57 4.97
C PHE A 64 -17.13 -8.85 4.43
N VAL A 65 -15.98 -9.18 5.02
CA VAL A 65 -14.64 -8.90 4.47
C VAL A 65 -13.98 -10.24 4.21
N LEU A 66 -13.92 -10.63 2.93
CA LEU A 66 -13.56 -11.98 2.49
C LEU A 66 -12.12 -12.05 1.97
N PRO A 67 -11.48 -13.22 2.02
CA PRO A 67 -10.21 -13.46 1.34
C PRO A 67 -10.28 -13.06 -0.14
N SER A 68 -9.18 -12.54 -0.67
CA SER A 68 -9.12 -11.96 -2.02
C SER A 68 -9.55 -12.88 -3.16
N GLU A 69 -9.33 -14.18 -3.03
CA GLU A 69 -9.67 -15.20 -4.04
C GLU A 69 -11.13 -15.66 -3.97
N THR A 70 -11.96 -15.05 -3.12
CA THR A 70 -13.35 -15.49 -2.94
C THR A 70 -14.17 -15.11 -4.17
N ASN A 71 -14.70 -16.11 -4.87
CA ASN A 71 -15.62 -15.89 -5.97
C ASN A 71 -17.00 -15.47 -5.42
N LEU A 72 -17.25 -14.16 -5.35
CA LEU A 72 -18.50 -13.61 -4.81
C LEU A 72 -19.75 -14.05 -5.60
N ALA A 73 -19.62 -14.43 -6.86
CA ALA A 73 -20.77 -14.88 -7.66
C ALA A 73 -21.31 -16.26 -7.22
N SER A 74 -20.57 -16.98 -6.37
CA SER A 74 -20.95 -18.32 -5.93
C SER A 74 -20.37 -18.62 -4.54
N VAL A 75 -21.02 -18.12 -3.49
CA VAL A 75 -20.66 -18.39 -2.09
C VAL A 75 -21.78 -19.11 -1.35
N VAL A 76 -21.42 -19.96 -0.38
CA VAL A 76 -22.39 -20.65 0.48
C VAL A 76 -22.51 -19.91 1.81
N LEU A 77 -23.74 -19.52 2.17
CA LEU A 77 -24.03 -18.90 3.46
C LEU A 77 -24.28 -19.98 4.52
N ASP A 78 -23.46 -20.03 5.56
CA ASP A 78 -23.73 -20.82 6.77
C ASP A 78 -24.32 -19.88 7.84
N ILE A 79 -25.66 -19.94 7.98
CA ILE A 79 -26.45 -19.08 8.86
C ILE A 79 -26.93 -19.89 10.05
N LYS A 80 -26.67 -19.37 11.26
CA LYS A 80 -27.19 -19.89 12.51
C LYS A 80 -28.20 -18.92 13.11
N THR A 81 -29.35 -19.44 13.48
CA THR A 81 -30.44 -18.70 14.10
C THR A 81 -30.97 -19.45 15.33
N PRO A 82 -31.72 -18.77 16.22
CA PRO A 82 -32.45 -19.44 17.28
C PRO A 82 -33.48 -20.43 16.73
N GLU A 83 -33.92 -21.36 17.60
CA GLU A 83 -35.00 -22.29 17.28
C GLU A 83 -36.30 -21.54 16.92
N GLY A 84 -37.02 -22.04 15.91
CA GLY A 84 -38.27 -21.44 15.44
C GLY A 84 -38.11 -20.26 14.48
N VAL A 85 -36.88 -19.83 14.18
CA VAL A 85 -36.58 -18.85 13.13
C VAL A 85 -36.38 -19.56 11.78
N THR A 86 -37.00 -19.03 10.73
CA THR A 86 -36.76 -19.47 9.35
C THR A 86 -36.06 -18.35 8.57
N ILE A 87 -35.10 -18.71 7.72
CA ILE A 87 -34.28 -17.76 6.96
C ILE A 87 -34.45 -18.02 5.46
N ASN A 88 -34.53 -16.95 4.66
CA ASN A 88 -34.52 -17.02 3.21
C ASN A 88 -33.52 -15.99 2.62
N PRO A 89 -32.56 -16.41 1.77
CA PRO A 89 -32.27 -17.78 1.34
C PRO A 89 -31.83 -18.68 2.51
N ALA A 90 -32.24 -19.96 2.48
CA ALA A 90 -31.94 -20.89 3.58
C ALA A 90 -30.43 -21.08 3.78
N SER A 91 -30.02 -21.37 5.02
CA SER A 91 -28.63 -21.76 5.32
C SER A 91 -28.19 -22.94 4.44
N GLY A 92 -26.96 -22.89 3.93
CA GLY A 92 -26.42 -23.83 2.95
C GLY A 92 -26.72 -23.50 1.48
N THR A 93 -27.50 -22.45 1.21
CA THR A 93 -27.77 -22.02 -0.17
C THR A 93 -26.54 -21.34 -0.78
N THR A 94 -26.27 -21.64 -2.05
CA THR A 94 -25.29 -20.89 -2.85
C THR A 94 -25.92 -19.62 -3.39
N VAL A 95 -25.29 -18.47 -3.17
CA VAL A 95 -25.79 -17.14 -3.54
C VAL A 95 -24.71 -16.33 -4.28
N ASP A 96 -25.16 -15.30 -4.99
CA ASP A 96 -24.33 -14.27 -5.61
C ASP A 96 -24.30 -13.02 -4.71
N LEU A 97 -23.11 -12.65 -4.25
CA LEU A 97 -22.84 -11.45 -3.45
C LEU A 97 -22.00 -10.41 -4.21
N THR A 98 -21.97 -10.46 -5.55
CA THR A 98 -21.38 -9.37 -6.37
C THR A 98 -22.12 -8.05 -6.18
N ASN A 99 -23.38 -8.10 -5.74
CA ASN A 99 -24.20 -6.99 -5.30
C ASN A 99 -24.78 -7.28 -3.90
N PRO A 100 -25.24 -6.24 -3.16
CA PRO A 100 -25.92 -6.45 -1.88
C PRO A 100 -27.10 -7.42 -2.01
N LEU A 101 -27.17 -8.40 -1.11
CA LEU A 101 -28.21 -9.44 -1.10
C LEU A 101 -29.16 -9.23 0.07
N GLU A 102 -30.46 -9.21 -0.20
CA GLU A 102 -31.47 -9.21 0.85
C GLU A 102 -31.69 -10.63 1.42
N VAL A 103 -31.76 -10.73 2.74
CA VAL A 103 -32.08 -11.95 3.49
C VAL A 103 -33.21 -11.65 4.45
N THR A 104 -34.22 -12.51 4.50
CA THR A 104 -35.34 -12.38 5.43
C THR A 104 -35.27 -13.42 6.54
N ALA A 105 -35.56 -12.99 7.77
CA ALA A 105 -35.67 -13.83 8.93
C ALA A 105 -37.11 -13.76 9.47
N ILE A 106 -37.79 -14.89 9.57
CA ILE A 106 -39.16 -14.97 10.06
C ILE A 106 -39.16 -15.68 11.42
N SER A 107 -39.64 -14.97 12.44
CA SER A 107 -39.78 -15.47 13.82
C SER A 107 -41.17 -15.15 14.36
N GLY A 108 -41.92 -16.18 14.79
CA GLY A 108 -43.29 -15.99 15.31
C GLY A 108 -44.24 -15.31 14.31
N GLY A 109 -44.04 -15.52 13.01
CA GLY A 109 -44.84 -14.90 11.94
C GLY A 109 -44.46 -13.46 11.58
N LYS A 110 -43.43 -12.88 12.23
CA LYS A 110 -42.91 -11.55 11.90
C LYS A 110 -41.65 -11.65 11.06
N THR A 111 -41.53 -10.80 10.05
CA THR A 111 -40.40 -10.76 9.12
C THR A 111 -39.45 -9.64 9.49
N ARG A 112 -38.16 -9.94 9.48
CA ARG A 112 -37.07 -8.96 9.55
C ARG A 112 -36.21 -9.05 8.31
N HIS A 113 -35.78 -7.90 7.80
CA HIS A 113 -34.97 -7.81 6.58
C HIS A 113 -33.51 -7.55 6.92
N TYR A 114 -32.60 -8.21 6.21
CA TYR A 114 -31.17 -8.02 6.34
C TYR A 114 -30.58 -7.73 4.97
N ILE A 115 -29.60 -6.85 4.89
CA ILE A 115 -28.80 -6.62 3.69
C ILE A 115 -27.40 -7.14 3.95
N ILE A 116 -27.00 -8.17 3.19
CA ILE A 116 -25.63 -8.68 3.16
C ILE A 116 -24.83 -7.88 2.14
N ASN A 117 -23.79 -7.21 2.63
CA ASN A 117 -22.75 -6.62 1.80
C ASN A 117 -21.48 -7.47 1.91
N ALA A 118 -20.87 -7.79 0.78
CA ALA A 118 -19.60 -8.47 0.73
C ALA A 118 -18.57 -7.66 -0.04
N ARG A 119 -17.34 -7.64 0.49
CA ARG A 119 -16.17 -7.21 -0.27
C ARG A 119 -15.04 -8.21 -0.07
N VAL A 120 -14.22 -8.39 -1.10
CA VAL A 120 -12.95 -9.11 -0.98
C VAL A 120 -11.83 -8.15 -0.59
N LEU A 121 -10.85 -8.65 0.14
CA LEU A 121 -9.63 -7.90 0.40
C LEU A 121 -8.86 -7.68 -0.92
N PRO A 122 -8.33 -6.47 -1.16
CA PRO A 122 -7.40 -6.24 -2.27
C PRO A 122 -6.21 -7.22 -2.20
N ASN A 123 -5.78 -7.74 -3.35
CA ASN A 123 -4.60 -8.59 -3.47
C ASN A 123 -3.72 -8.26 -4.68
N GLN A 124 -4.19 -7.41 -5.59
CA GLN A 124 -3.46 -7.15 -6.82
C GLN A 124 -2.23 -6.29 -6.54
N ILE A 125 -1.21 -6.53 -7.35
CA ILE A 125 0.03 -5.74 -7.37
C ILE A 125 -0.01 -4.92 -8.65
N ALA A 126 -0.14 -3.61 -8.51
CA ALA A 126 -0.20 -2.70 -9.64
C ALA A 126 1.18 -2.13 -9.95
N PHE A 127 1.70 -2.36 -11.15
CA PHE A 127 2.82 -1.57 -11.65
C PHE A 127 2.29 -0.32 -12.33
N VAL A 128 2.70 0.86 -11.85
CA VAL A 128 2.29 2.16 -12.40
C VAL A 128 3.43 2.80 -13.19
N SER A 129 3.10 3.40 -14.33
CA SER A 129 4.08 3.97 -15.26
C SER A 129 3.43 5.05 -16.14
N ASP A 130 4.24 5.93 -16.71
CA ASP A 130 3.88 6.88 -17.76
C ASP A 130 3.75 6.23 -19.15
N ALA A 131 4.28 5.03 -19.33
CA ALA A 131 4.04 4.22 -20.52
C ALA A 131 2.61 3.63 -20.51
N THR A 132 2.06 3.43 -21.70
CA THR A 132 0.71 2.83 -21.89
C THR A 132 0.70 1.30 -21.77
N SER A 133 1.86 0.66 -21.82
CA SER A 133 2.04 -0.78 -21.63
C SER A 133 3.51 -1.09 -21.30
N ILE A 134 3.82 -2.30 -20.81
CA ILE A 134 5.19 -2.74 -20.54
C ILE A 134 6.08 -2.64 -21.79
N ASP A 135 5.55 -3.03 -22.96
CA ASP A 135 6.31 -3.01 -24.22
C ASP A 135 6.76 -1.60 -24.62
N ASN A 136 5.97 -0.59 -24.21
CA ASN A 136 6.21 0.82 -24.52
C ASN A 136 7.12 1.54 -23.50
N ILE A 137 7.55 0.86 -22.43
CA ILE A 137 8.53 1.43 -21.49
C ILE A 137 9.87 1.57 -22.23
N VAL A 138 10.44 2.78 -22.22
CA VAL A 138 11.70 3.08 -22.93
C VAL A 138 12.92 2.66 -22.13
N ASP A 139 12.89 2.92 -20.83
CA ASP A 139 13.98 2.59 -19.91
C ASP A 139 14.03 1.08 -19.65
N GLU A 140 15.21 0.47 -19.83
CA GLU A 140 15.36 -0.99 -19.77
C GLU A 140 15.23 -1.52 -18.35
N ASP A 141 15.65 -0.76 -17.33
CA ASP A 141 15.47 -1.12 -15.93
C ASP A 141 14.00 -1.09 -15.52
N VAL A 142 13.30 -0.02 -15.89
CA VAL A 142 11.86 0.10 -15.63
C VAL A 142 11.09 -1.02 -16.34
N LYS A 143 11.45 -1.34 -17.59
CA LYS A 143 10.83 -2.42 -18.36
C LYS A 143 11.09 -3.78 -17.71
N ALA A 144 12.35 -4.06 -17.32
CA ALA A 144 12.73 -5.31 -16.67
C ALA A 144 12.04 -5.49 -15.31
N ALA A 145 11.92 -4.44 -14.50
CA ALA A 145 11.20 -4.46 -13.23
C ALA A 145 9.70 -4.76 -13.43
N ALA A 146 9.06 -4.12 -14.41
CA ALA A 146 7.65 -4.33 -14.74
C ALA A 146 7.39 -5.76 -15.24
N GLN A 147 8.26 -6.25 -16.14
CA GLN A 147 8.16 -7.61 -16.68
C GLN A 147 8.38 -8.67 -15.59
N TRP A 148 9.36 -8.48 -14.71
CA TRP A 148 9.57 -9.35 -13.56
C TRP A 148 8.37 -9.38 -12.62
N ALA A 149 7.74 -8.23 -12.35
CA ALA A 149 6.56 -8.16 -11.49
C ALA A 149 5.38 -8.91 -12.13
N LYS A 150 5.19 -8.76 -13.44
CA LYS A 150 4.19 -9.51 -14.21
C LYS A 150 4.40 -11.01 -14.11
N ASP A 151 5.63 -11.47 -14.33
CA ASP A 151 5.96 -12.90 -14.32
C ASP A 151 5.89 -13.49 -12.90
N THR A 152 6.22 -12.69 -11.87
CA THR A 152 6.16 -13.11 -10.46
C THR A 152 4.73 -13.22 -9.94
N TYR A 153 3.86 -12.26 -10.26
CA TYR A 153 2.53 -12.16 -9.66
C TYR A 153 1.38 -12.67 -10.54
N GLY A 154 1.63 -12.95 -11.83
CA GLY A 154 0.68 -13.62 -12.71
C GLY A 154 -0.70 -12.96 -12.73
N SER A 155 -1.74 -13.70 -12.36
CA SER A 155 -3.13 -13.19 -12.30
C SER A 155 -3.35 -12.07 -11.28
N ARG A 156 -2.45 -11.90 -10.31
CA ARG A 156 -2.49 -10.78 -9.34
C ARG A 156 -1.80 -9.52 -9.87
N PHE A 157 -1.03 -9.61 -10.96
CA PHE A 157 -0.39 -8.43 -11.54
C PHE A 157 -1.41 -7.64 -12.37
N VAL A 158 -1.36 -6.31 -12.23
CA VAL A 158 -2.02 -5.37 -13.14
C VAL A 158 -1.04 -4.27 -13.54
N PHE A 159 -1.10 -3.85 -14.79
CA PHE A 159 -0.36 -2.68 -15.27
C PHE A 159 -1.34 -1.51 -15.39
N ILE A 160 -1.03 -0.38 -14.77
CA ILE A 160 -1.91 0.80 -14.75
C ILE A 160 -1.10 2.03 -15.20
N PRO A 161 -1.29 2.49 -16.45
CA PRO A 161 -0.74 3.77 -16.90
C PRO A 161 -1.23 4.93 -16.01
N PHE A 162 -0.40 5.96 -15.79
CA PHE A 162 -0.83 7.15 -15.02
C PHE A 162 -2.06 7.82 -15.64
N SER A 163 -2.16 7.85 -16.97
CA SER A 163 -3.34 8.32 -17.70
C SER A 163 -4.63 7.63 -17.24
N ASP A 164 -4.60 6.32 -17.00
CA ASP A 164 -5.73 5.49 -16.57
C ASP A 164 -5.88 5.40 -15.04
N LEU A 165 -4.92 5.94 -14.28
CA LEU A 165 -4.93 5.88 -12.83
C LEU A 165 -6.11 6.67 -12.25
N THR A 166 -6.96 5.97 -11.50
CA THR A 166 -8.12 6.48 -10.76
C THR A 166 -8.26 5.74 -9.43
N LEU A 167 -9.08 6.25 -8.49
CA LEU A 167 -9.39 5.48 -7.27
C LEU A 167 -10.07 4.15 -7.58
N ASN A 168 -10.92 4.12 -8.62
CA ASN A 168 -11.61 2.91 -9.02
C ASN A 168 -10.65 1.86 -9.61
N SER A 169 -9.62 2.27 -10.35
CA SER A 169 -8.60 1.35 -10.87
C SER A 169 -7.75 0.73 -9.75
N LEU A 170 -7.73 1.33 -8.55
CA LEU A 170 -6.99 0.84 -7.39
C LEU A 170 -7.84 0.01 -6.41
N LYS A 171 -9.15 -0.16 -6.66
CA LYS A 171 -10.08 -0.80 -5.72
C LYS A 171 -9.69 -2.22 -5.31
N THR A 172 -9.07 -2.97 -6.21
CA THR A 172 -8.60 -4.35 -6.02
C THR A 172 -7.09 -4.45 -5.76
N VAL A 173 -6.39 -3.32 -5.77
CA VAL A 173 -4.93 -3.22 -5.63
C VAL A 173 -4.53 -3.13 -4.16
N ASN A 174 -3.72 -4.07 -3.69
CA ASN A 174 -3.16 -4.06 -2.33
C ASN A 174 -1.84 -3.29 -2.26
N VAL A 175 -0.99 -3.44 -3.29
CA VAL A 175 0.31 -2.78 -3.37
C VAL A 175 0.46 -2.13 -4.73
N VAL A 176 0.78 -0.84 -4.74
CA VAL A 176 1.29 -0.14 -5.92
C VAL A 176 2.81 -0.25 -5.93
N PHE A 177 3.36 -0.85 -6.97
CA PHE A 177 4.78 -0.85 -7.27
C PHE A 177 5.07 0.26 -8.29
N PHE A 178 5.76 1.30 -7.83
CA PHE A 178 6.24 2.37 -8.70
C PHE A 178 7.77 2.31 -8.72
N PHE A 179 8.32 1.78 -9.81
CA PHE A 179 9.75 1.88 -10.12
C PHE A 179 9.91 2.87 -11.26
N TYR A 180 10.86 3.79 -11.12
CA TYR A 180 11.16 4.76 -12.16
C TYR A 180 12.66 4.99 -12.24
N ASP A 181 13.16 5.00 -13.45
CA ASP A 181 14.51 5.38 -13.77
C ASP A 181 14.55 6.04 -15.16
N THR A 182 15.46 6.97 -15.34
CA THR A 182 15.74 7.61 -16.63
C THR A 182 17.10 8.29 -16.58
N GLN A 183 18.01 7.84 -17.43
CA GLN A 183 19.31 8.47 -17.61
C GLN A 183 19.18 10.00 -17.86
N GLY A 184 19.95 10.79 -17.11
CA GLY A 184 20.04 12.25 -17.24
C GLY A 184 18.97 13.04 -16.48
N THR A 185 18.03 12.39 -15.80
CA THR A 185 17.01 13.09 -14.99
C THR A 185 16.62 12.33 -13.73
N SER A 186 16.40 13.08 -12.65
CA SER A 186 15.76 12.57 -11.43
C SER A 186 14.33 13.08 -11.28
N ALA A 187 13.79 13.74 -12.31
CA ALA A 187 12.44 14.28 -12.29
C ALA A 187 11.45 13.15 -12.57
N LEU A 188 10.43 13.03 -11.70
CA LEU A 188 9.33 12.09 -11.88
C LEU A 188 8.48 12.45 -13.11
N PRO A 189 7.81 11.49 -13.75
CA PRO A 189 6.91 11.78 -14.85
C PRO A 189 5.83 12.78 -14.43
N GLN A 190 5.56 13.80 -15.27
CA GLN A 190 4.59 14.84 -14.95
C GLN A 190 3.19 14.26 -14.68
N GLU A 191 2.78 13.25 -15.44
CA GLU A 191 1.48 12.58 -15.23
C GLU A 191 1.35 11.95 -13.84
N SER A 192 2.45 11.44 -13.28
CA SER A 192 2.44 10.93 -11.90
C SER A 192 2.12 12.04 -10.91
N LEU A 193 2.72 13.23 -11.09
CA LEU A 193 2.51 14.39 -10.24
C LEU A 193 1.07 14.92 -10.34
N ASP A 194 0.50 14.91 -11.55
CA ASP A 194 -0.89 15.30 -11.79
C ASP A 194 -1.88 14.34 -11.10
N LYS A 195 -1.50 13.07 -10.95
CA LYS A 195 -2.28 12.01 -10.30
C LYS A 195 -1.97 11.82 -8.81
N LYS A 196 -1.09 12.63 -8.21
CA LYS A 196 -0.64 12.44 -6.82
C LYS A 196 -1.76 12.36 -5.80
N ASN A 197 -2.86 13.11 -5.98
CA ASN A 197 -3.99 13.08 -5.04
C ASN A 197 -4.66 11.69 -4.95
N ILE A 198 -4.66 10.92 -6.04
CA ILE A 198 -5.19 9.56 -6.06
C ILE A 198 -4.30 8.65 -5.22
N LEU A 199 -2.98 8.75 -5.37
CA LEU A 199 -2.02 7.95 -4.61
C LEU A 199 -1.93 8.38 -3.14
N ILE A 200 -2.09 9.69 -2.84
CA ILE A 200 -2.24 10.19 -1.47
C ILE A 200 -3.45 9.51 -0.82
N GLN A 201 -4.63 9.60 -1.44
CA GLN A 201 -5.85 9.00 -0.90
C GLN A 201 -5.72 7.49 -0.75
N TYR A 202 -5.16 6.80 -1.76
CA TYR A 202 -4.91 5.36 -1.70
C TYR A 202 -4.08 4.97 -0.47
N VAL A 203 -2.97 5.66 -0.19
CA VAL A 203 -2.13 5.36 0.98
C VAL A 203 -2.80 5.79 2.30
N VAL A 204 -3.53 6.91 2.30
CA VAL A 204 -4.34 7.34 3.46
C VAL A 204 -5.36 6.26 3.85
N GLU A 205 -6.00 5.62 2.87
CA GLU A 205 -7.03 4.59 3.05
C GLU A 205 -6.46 3.18 3.32
N GLY A 206 -5.14 3.03 3.42
CA GLY A 206 -4.50 1.76 3.76
C GLY A 206 -3.86 1.01 2.61
N GLY A 207 -3.88 1.57 1.40
CA GLY A 207 -3.11 1.10 0.26
C GLY A 207 -1.60 1.19 0.53
N LYS A 208 -0.81 0.28 -0.04
CA LYS A 208 0.63 0.20 0.23
C LYS A 208 1.42 0.54 -1.02
N MET A 209 2.61 1.07 -0.84
CA MET A 209 3.49 1.38 -1.98
C MET A 209 4.89 0.80 -1.80
N LEU A 210 5.40 0.18 -2.86
CA LEU A 210 6.83 -0.03 -3.03
C LEU A 210 7.32 1.00 -4.05
N LEU A 211 8.28 1.83 -3.62
CA LEU A 211 8.92 2.83 -4.46
C LEU A 211 10.35 2.39 -4.75
N GLY A 212 10.76 2.38 -6.02
CA GLY A 212 12.11 2.00 -6.42
C GLY A 212 12.77 3.01 -7.36
N GLY A 213 14.10 3.14 -7.26
CA GLY A 213 14.89 4.07 -8.05
C GLY A 213 14.48 5.53 -7.80
N MET A 214 14.29 6.30 -8.86
CA MET A 214 13.85 7.69 -8.77
C MET A 214 12.44 7.85 -8.17
N ALA A 215 11.61 6.81 -8.23
CA ALA A 215 10.28 6.83 -7.62
C ALA A 215 10.31 6.96 -6.09
N THR A 216 11.45 6.77 -5.40
CA THR A 216 11.53 7.03 -3.95
C THR A 216 11.22 8.47 -3.58
N SER A 217 11.47 9.43 -4.49
CA SER A 217 11.03 10.84 -4.34
C SER A 217 9.52 10.99 -4.18
N TYR A 218 8.73 9.99 -4.57
CA TYR A 218 7.29 10.03 -4.40
C TYR A 218 6.85 10.05 -2.93
N ALA A 219 7.68 9.54 -2.01
CA ALA A 219 7.42 9.62 -0.57
C ALA A 219 7.31 11.07 -0.09
N GLU A 220 8.16 11.97 -0.58
CA GLU A 220 8.06 13.41 -0.30
C GLU A 220 6.90 14.06 -1.07
N VAL A 221 6.70 13.69 -2.33
CA VAL A 221 5.62 14.25 -3.20
C VAL A 221 4.24 14.09 -2.57
N ILE A 222 3.97 12.94 -1.97
CA ILE A 222 2.69 12.66 -1.31
C ILE A 222 2.66 13.13 0.15
N GLY A 223 3.75 13.70 0.66
CA GLY A 223 3.86 14.18 2.03
C GLY A 223 3.93 13.07 3.09
N ARG A 224 4.36 11.87 2.69
CA ARG A 224 4.66 10.75 3.61
C ARG A 224 6.00 10.98 4.29
N ASP A 225 6.98 11.46 3.54
CA ASP A 225 8.21 12.04 4.03
C ASP A 225 8.09 13.57 3.99
N LYS A 226 8.55 14.23 5.05
CA LYS A 226 8.56 15.70 5.21
C LYS A 226 9.94 16.20 5.63
N SER A 227 10.96 15.35 5.53
CA SER A 227 12.32 15.64 5.96
C SER A 227 12.99 16.68 5.07
N GLY A 228 12.73 16.63 3.76
CA GLY A 228 13.50 17.42 2.78
C GLY A 228 14.95 16.95 2.67
N LEU A 229 15.24 15.73 3.14
CA LEU A 229 16.58 15.18 3.21
C LEU A 229 16.89 14.24 2.02
N LEU A 230 15.93 13.95 1.14
CA LEU A 230 16.15 13.16 -0.07
C LEU A 230 16.91 13.97 -1.14
N THR A 231 18.21 14.17 -0.93
CA THR A 231 19.03 15.13 -1.69
C THR A 231 20.15 14.48 -2.51
N ILE A 232 20.50 13.22 -2.26
CA ILE A 232 21.57 12.51 -2.98
C ILE A 232 20.95 11.83 -4.21
N LYS A 233 21.08 12.47 -5.37
CA LYS A 233 20.49 12.00 -6.63
C LYS A 233 21.55 11.79 -7.71
N GLY A 234 21.72 10.55 -8.15
CA GLY A 234 22.57 10.17 -9.27
C GLY A 234 21.72 9.79 -10.47
N ASN A 235 21.99 10.34 -11.63
CA ASN A 235 21.25 10.09 -12.89
C ASN A 235 22.21 10.18 -14.09
N GLY A 236 23.47 9.82 -13.87
CA GLY A 236 24.52 9.95 -14.86
C GLY A 236 24.36 8.95 -16.00
N ILE A 237 25.36 8.87 -16.88
CA ILE A 237 25.39 7.79 -17.87
C ILE A 237 25.84 6.46 -17.25
N GLY A 238 26.51 6.50 -16.10
CA GLY A 238 27.19 5.36 -15.50
C GLY A 238 28.69 5.31 -15.78
N PHE A 239 29.34 4.24 -15.31
CA PHE A 239 30.77 3.99 -15.50
C PHE A 239 31.09 2.49 -15.34
N VAL A 240 32.30 2.11 -15.74
CA VAL A 240 32.80 0.73 -15.55
C VAL A 240 33.50 0.63 -14.20
N ASP A 241 33.08 -0.33 -13.39
CA ASP A 241 33.72 -0.70 -12.14
C ASP A 241 33.77 -2.22 -11.98
N ALA A 242 34.96 -2.76 -11.75
CA ALA A 242 35.19 -4.19 -11.59
C ALA A 242 34.75 -4.74 -10.21
N GLY A 243 34.49 -3.87 -9.23
CA GLY A 243 34.07 -4.27 -7.89
C GLY A 243 32.65 -4.84 -7.83
N THR A 244 32.37 -5.63 -6.81
CA THR A 244 30.98 -5.95 -6.43
C THR A 244 30.44 -4.84 -5.54
N TRP A 245 29.24 -4.34 -5.82
CA TRP A 245 28.53 -3.48 -4.86
C TRP A 245 27.50 -4.28 -4.06
N ALA A 246 27.33 -3.87 -2.81
CA ALA A 246 26.48 -4.52 -1.84
C ALA A 246 25.77 -3.46 -0.99
N ILE A 247 24.67 -3.84 -0.36
CA ILE A 247 24.04 -3.04 0.69
C ILE A 247 24.36 -3.61 2.07
N ASP A 248 24.38 -2.73 3.05
CA ASP A 248 24.50 -3.10 4.45
C ASP A 248 23.18 -2.88 5.18
N GLY A 249 22.60 -3.98 5.67
CA GLY A 249 21.44 -3.99 6.54
C GLY A 249 21.76 -4.21 8.01
N GLY A 250 23.03 -4.33 8.43
CA GLY A 250 23.35 -4.69 9.82
C GLY A 250 24.82 -4.81 10.26
N VAL A 251 25.80 -4.88 9.36
CA VAL A 251 27.21 -5.18 9.68
C VAL A 251 27.93 -4.00 10.36
N ASN A 252 27.84 -2.80 9.79
CA ASN A 252 28.33 -1.56 10.40
C ASN A 252 27.21 -0.74 11.04
N PHE A 253 25.98 -1.26 10.93
CA PHE A 253 24.80 -0.56 11.38
C PHE A 253 24.66 -0.68 12.90
N GLN A 254 24.44 0.44 13.59
CA GLN A 254 24.25 0.44 15.04
C GLN A 254 23.05 -0.41 15.49
N ASN A 255 22.03 -0.49 14.64
CA ASN A 255 20.85 -1.32 14.86
C ASN A 255 20.70 -2.29 13.69
N ASP A 256 21.11 -3.53 13.87
CA ASP A 256 20.99 -4.59 12.87
C ASP A 256 19.53 -4.77 12.38
N GLN A 257 19.31 -4.59 11.08
CA GLN A 257 18.02 -4.77 10.39
C GLN A 257 17.99 -6.03 9.52
N ARG A 258 18.99 -6.91 9.57
CA ARG A 258 19.01 -8.16 8.77
C ARG A 258 17.86 -9.11 9.08
N ASN A 259 17.21 -8.93 10.23
CA ASN A 259 15.98 -9.65 10.60
C ASN A 259 14.71 -9.02 9.99
N ASN A 260 14.81 -7.89 9.29
CA ASN A 260 13.68 -7.27 8.64
C ASN A 260 13.16 -8.17 7.50
N PRO A 261 11.83 -8.26 7.31
CA PRO A 261 11.22 -9.06 6.25
C PRO A 261 11.80 -8.84 4.84
N ILE A 262 12.32 -7.65 4.50
CA ILE A 262 12.93 -7.44 3.17
C ILE A 262 14.11 -8.39 2.89
N TYR A 263 14.76 -8.94 3.92
CA TYR A 263 15.89 -9.87 3.79
C TYR A 263 15.51 -11.34 3.96
N ASN A 264 14.37 -11.62 4.61
CA ASN A 264 13.91 -12.99 4.86
C ASN A 264 12.39 -13.00 5.05
N PHE A 265 11.65 -13.23 3.97
CA PHE A 265 10.19 -13.39 4.01
C PHE A 265 9.73 -14.53 3.11
N THR A 266 9.50 -14.25 1.82
CA THR A 266 9.19 -15.28 0.81
C THR A 266 10.49 -15.91 0.29
N GLN A 267 11.57 -15.13 0.27
CA GLN A 267 12.90 -15.54 -0.15
C GLN A 267 13.93 -15.13 0.91
N VAL A 268 14.91 -16.01 1.17
CA VAL A 268 16.08 -15.67 1.99
C VAL A 268 17.12 -15.00 1.09
N ILE A 269 17.54 -13.80 1.44
CA ILE A 269 18.57 -13.05 0.69
C ILE A 269 19.95 -13.46 1.19
N SER A 270 20.86 -13.79 0.25
CA SER A 270 22.18 -14.29 0.59
C SER A 270 23.16 -13.14 0.85
N THR A 271 24.00 -13.31 1.87
CA THR A 271 25.10 -12.38 2.17
C THR A 271 26.43 -12.86 1.59
N ASP A 272 27.38 -11.94 1.43
CA ASP A 272 28.79 -12.27 1.20
C ASP A 272 29.48 -12.71 2.52
N SER A 273 30.80 -12.95 2.46
CA SER A 273 31.60 -13.37 3.61
C SER A 273 31.73 -12.30 4.71
N ASN A 274 31.46 -11.03 4.40
CA ASN A 274 31.47 -9.93 5.35
C ASN A 274 30.08 -9.69 5.95
N GLY A 275 29.05 -10.39 5.47
CA GLY A 275 27.67 -10.26 5.92
C GLY A 275 26.88 -9.16 5.21
N TYR A 276 27.41 -8.56 4.14
CA TYR A 276 26.69 -7.61 3.30
C TYR A 276 25.84 -8.35 2.25
N PHE A 277 24.80 -7.71 1.72
CA PHE A 277 23.99 -8.29 0.65
C PHE A 277 24.49 -7.78 -0.71
N PRO A 278 25.24 -8.57 -1.49
CA PRO A 278 25.68 -8.14 -2.82
C PRO A 278 24.48 -7.96 -3.75
N VAL A 279 24.50 -6.88 -4.53
CA VAL A 279 23.39 -6.50 -5.42
C VAL A 279 23.84 -6.41 -6.88
N ILE A 280 25.09 -6.06 -7.15
CA ILE A 280 25.60 -5.96 -8.53
C ILE A 280 27.09 -6.34 -8.61
N ASN A 281 27.43 -7.24 -9.52
CA ASN A 281 28.84 -7.60 -9.77
C ASN A 281 29.54 -6.57 -10.65
N GLY A 282 30.86 -6.73 -10.80
CA GLY A 282 31.68 -5.87 -11.65
C GLY A 282 31.22 -5.84 -13.12
N GLY A 283 31.35 -4.67 -13.73
CA GLY A 283 30.92 -4.34 -15.09
C GLY A 283 30.55 -2.87 -15.23
N TYR A 284 29.82 -2.54 -16.29
CA TYR A 284 29.16 -1.24 -16.43
C TYR A 284 28.02 -1.11 -15.42
N LYS A 285 27.89 0.04 -14.77
CA LYS A 285 26.88 0.35 -13.76
C LYS A 285 26.45 1.80 -13.90
N GLU A 286 25.18 2.07 -13.70
CA GLU A 286 24.57 3.39 -13.86
C GLU A 286 24.71 4.26 -12.59
N ASP A 287 24.65 3.62 -11.41
CA ASP A 287 24.72 4.29 -10.10
C ASP A 287 23.61 5.34 -9.88
N HIS A 288 22.38 4.99 -10.25
CA HIS A 288 21.22 5.88 -10.14
C HIS A 288 20.67 5.99 -8.72
N ASN A 289 21.45 6.60 -7.83
CA ASN A 289 21.09 6.83 -6.44
C ASN A 289 19.91 7.81 -6.28
N ASN A 290 19.06 7.55 -5.30
CA ASN A 290 18.07 8.49 -4.77
C ASN A 290 17.96 8.28 -3.25
N LEU A 291 18.94 8.83 -2.52
CA LEU A 291 19.18 8.58 -1.09
C LEU A 291 18.94 9.85 -0.27
N TRP A 292 18.76 9.64 1.03
CA TRP A 292 18.68 10.75 1.99
C TRP A 292 20.07 11.14 2.47
N ASP A 293 20.32 12.43 2.70
CA ASP A 293 21.48 12.92 3.44
C ASP A 293 21.04 13.37 4.83
N LEU A 294 21.40 12.58 5.84
CA LEU A 294 21.04 12.83 7.22
C LEU A 294 22.08 13.67 7.96
N GLY A 295 23.13 14.15 7.29
CA GLY A 295 24.24 14.90 7.90
C GLY A 295 23.88 16.24 8.55
N SER A 296 22.64 16.70 8.39
CA SER A 296 22.11 17.85 9.12
C SER A 296 21.41 17.48 10.43
N LEU A 297 21.10 16.20 10.63
CA LEU A 297 20.45 15.71 11.85
C LEU A 297 21.44 15.66 13.00
N LEU A 298 20.98 16.07 14.18
CA LEU A 298 21.75 16.13 15.45
C LEU A 298 22.90 17.17 15.49
N GLY A 299 23.34 17.73 14.35
CA GLY A 299 24.44 18.68 14.24
C GLY A 299 25.21 18.55 12.92
N PRO A 300 26.16 19.45 12.60
CA PRO A 300 26.90 19.38 11.35
C PRO A 300 27.74 18.09 11.20
N GLY A 301 27.49 17.34 10.13
CA GLY A 301 28.27 16.16 9.76
C GLY A 301 27.55 14.83 10.04
N HIS A 302 28.15 13.73 9.60
CA HIS A 302 27.60 12.39 9.80
C HIS A 302 28.00 11.85 11.18
N GLN A 303 27.01 11.46 11.97
CA GLN A 303 27.19 11.03 13.35
C GLN A 303 26.20 9.94 13.73
N LYS A 304 26.62 9.11 14.69
CA LYS A 304 25.81 8.03 15.23
C LYS A 304 24.52 8.56 15.87
N GLY A 305 23.39 7.91 15.59
CA GLY A 305 22.07 8.25 16.12
C GLY A 305 21.16 8.98 15.12
N GLN A 306 21.69 9.42 13.98
CA GLN A 306 20.93 10.12 12.95
C GLN A 306 19.76 9.29 12.40
N PHE A 307 19.88 7.96 12.33
CA PHE A 307 18.78 7.13 11.83
C PHE A 307 17.65 7.02 12.84
N ALA A 308 17.97 6.95 14.13
CA ALA A 308 16.97 6.97 15.20
C ALA A 308 16.27 8.33 15.26
N GLU A 309 17.01 9.42 15.04
CA GLU A 309 16.45 10.77 14.97
C GLU A 309 15.55 10.94 13.74
N PHE A 310 15.95 10.42 12.58
CA PHE A 310 15.12 10.41 11.38
C PHE A 310 13.82 9.63 11.60
N GLU A 311 13.90 8.45 12.22
CA GLU A 311 12.72 7.65 12.56
C GLU A 311 11.81 8.39 13.54
N ASN A 312 12.36 9.07 14.54
CA ASN A 312 11.61 9.84 15.53
C ASN A 312 10.90 11.06 14.92
N LEU A 313 11.59 11.83 14.07
CA LEU A 313 11.07 13.06 13.49
C LEU A 313 10.10 12.81 12.32
N TYR A 314 10.39 11.80 11.49
CA TYR A 314 9.74 11.62 10.19
C TYR A 314 9.07 10.25 10.03
N GLY A 315 9.22 9.34 11.00
CA GLY A 315 8.56 8.03 11.00
C GLY A 315 9.08 7.07 9.94
N GLY A 316 10.29 7.31 9.40
CA GLY A 316 10.95 6.43 8.45
C GLY A 316 11.96 5.52 9.14
N LYS A 317 11.72 4.21 9.10
CA LYS A 317 12.66 3.21 9.60
C LYS A 317 13.74 2.96 8.55
N VAL A 318 14.99 3.32 8.84
CA VAL A 318 16.11 2.97 7.96
C VAL A 318 16.35 1.46 7.99
N LEU A 319 16.43 0.85 6.81
CA LEU A 319 16.62 -0.58 6.61
C LEU A 319 17.97 -0.93 5.96
N ALA A 320 18.57 -0.03 5.19
CA ALA A 320 19.86 -0.25 4.55
C ALA A 320 20.59 1.04 4.17
N VAL A 321 21.92 0.93 4.07
CA VAL A 321 22.85 1.85 3.43
C VAL A 321 23.69 1.11 2.38
N TRP A 322 24.54 1.80 1.64
CA TRP A 322 25.62 1.16 0.87
C TRP A 322 26.59 0.41 1.79
N ALA A 323 27.06 -0.77 1.38
CA ALA A 323 28.10 -1.49 2.10
C ALA A 323 29.41 -0.70 2.14
N GLY A 324 30.13 -0.80 3.26
CA GLY A 324 31.36 -0.04 3.49
C GLY A 324 31.14 1.39 3.99
N VAL A 325 29.90 1.90 4.01
CA VAL A 325 29.54 3.11 4.75
C VAL A 325 29.65 2.81 6.24
N GLY A 326 30.50 3.57 6.93
CA GLY A 326 30.84 3.36 8.36
C GLY A 326 30.09 4.26 9.34
N ASP A 327 29.23 5.15 8.83
CA ASP A 327 28.46 6.10 9.61
C ASP A 327 26.96 6.06 9.25
N GLU A 328 26.18 6.92 9.91
CA GLU A 328 24.74 7.05 9.68
C GLU A 328 24.43 8.23 8.72
N CYS A 329 25.19 8.35 7.61
CA CYS A 329 25.01 9.41 6.61
C CYS A 329 23.70 9.28 5.84
N CYS A 330 23.54 8.15 5.15
CA CYS A 330 22.89 8.19 3.86
C CYS A 330 22.09 6.92 3.57
N PRO A 331 20.92 6.78 4.21
CA PRO A 331 20.08 5.61 4.05
C PRO A 331 19.56 5.52 2.61
N GLY A 332 19.57 4.30 2.08
CA GLY A 332 19.09 4.00 0.75
C GLY A 332 17.86 3.11 0.72
N ILE A 333 17.50 2.48 1.84
CA ILE A 333 16.23 1.77 1.98
C ILE A 333 15.53 2.20 3.27
N ILE A 334 14.28 2.63 3.16
CA ILE A 334 13.48 3.14 4.28
C ILE A 334 12.07 2.55 4.24
N GLU A 335 11.56 2.10 5.39
CA GLU A 335 10.14 1.75 5.61
C GLU A 335 9.43 2.87 6.36
N PHE A 336 8.44 3.48 5.73
CA PHE A 336 7.51 4.42 6.34
C PHE A 336 6.23 3.68 6.78
N LYS A 337 6.19 3.27 8.05
CA LYS A 337 5.09 2.46 8.63
C LYS A 337 3.77 3.23 8.71
N SER A 338 2.64 2.51 8.71
CA SER A 338 1.32 3.12 8.95
C SER A 338 1.31 4.05 10.17
N ASN A 339 0.59 5.17 10.06
CA ASN A 339 0.33 6.10 11.17
C ASN A 339 -1.13 6.59 11.13
N SER A 340 -1.49 7.54 11.99
CA SER A 340 -2.87 8.04 12.09
C SER A 340 -3.36 8.82 10.87
N VAL A 341 -2.46 9.29 10.00
CA VAL A 341 -2.79 10.02 8.76
C VAL A 341 -2.75 9.08 7.56
N TYR A 342 -1.72 8.24 7.48
CA TYR A 342 -1.50 7.28 6.43
C TYR A 342 -1.65 5.88 6.99
N ALA A 343 -2.81 5.26 6.81
CA ALA A 343 -3.01 3.87 7.24
C ALA A 343 -2.13 2.89 6.43
N GLY A 344 -1.68 3.30 5.24
CA GLY A 344 -0.78 2.54 4.38
C GLY A 344 0.69 2.59 4.82
N THR A 345 1.44 1.55 4.44
CA THR A 345 2.90 1.47 4.61
C THR A 345 3.59 1.66 3.27
N ILE A 346 4.72 2.37 3.27
CA ILE A 346 5.58 2.54 2.09
C ILE A 346 6.96 1.97 2.37
N ILE A 347 7.51 1.22 1.43
CA ILE A 347 8.94 0.89 1.40
C ILE A 347 9.55 1.63 0.21
N ALA A 348 10.66 2.32 0.44
CA ALA A 348 11.40 3.06 -0.59
C ALA A 348 12.81 2.46 -0.73
N ILE A 349 13.19 2.11 -1.96
CA ILE A 349 14.49 1.50 -2.32
C ILE A 349 15.18 2.41 -3.34
N GLY A 350 16.11 3.23 -2.90
CA GLY A 350 16.80 4.24 -3.70
C GLY A 350 18.28 3.98 -3.95
N VAL A 351 18.81 2.85 -3.49
CA VAL A 351 20.21 2.46 -3.70
C VAL A 351 20.47 2.23 -5.19
N GLY A 352 21.43 2.96 -5.77
CA GLY A 352 21.72 2.94 -7.21
C GLY A 352 22.22 1.60 -7.77
N GLY A 353 22.63 0.66 -6.91
CA GLY A 353 23.03 -0.70 -7.31
C GLY A 353 21.88 -1.68 -7.50
N MET A 354 20.63 -1.22 -7.34
CA MET A 354 19.42 -2.02 -7.54
C MET A 354 18.97 -2.00 -9.01
N GLU A 355 19.92 -2.22 -9.91
CA GLU A 355 19.73 -2.24 -11.37
C GLU A 355 19.09 -3.57 -11.82
N TRP A 356 18.09 -3.48 -12.69
CA TRP A 356 17.31 -4.58 -13.23
C TRP A 356 17.83 -5.10 -14.57
N ALA A 357 18.42 -4.23 -15.39
CA ALA A 357 18.98 -4.53 -16.69
C ALA A 357 20.43 -4.04 -16.77
N MET A 358 21.32 -4.83 -17.40
CA MET A 358 22.74 -4.47 -17.51
C MET A 358 23.05 -3.91 -18.90
N ASN A 359 23.51 -2.67 -18.97
CA ASN A 359 23.75 -1.95 -20.24
C ASN A 359 24.90 -2.52 -21.09
N ASP A 360 25.74 -3.37 -20.49
CA ASP A 360 26.84 -4.07 -21.17
C ASP A 360 26.48 -5.51 -21.57
N GLY A 361 25.21 -5.91 -21.43
CA GLY A 361 24.70 -7.23 -21.83
C GLY A 361 25.13 -8.38 -20.92
N ARG A 362 25.79 -8.10 -19.78
CA ARG A 362 26.17 -9.13 -18.82
C ARG A 362 24.96 -9.64 -18.05
N THR A 363 25.09 -10.84 -17.48
CA THR A 363 24.18 -11.29 -16.43
C THR A 363 24.68 -10.79 -15.08
N ASN A 364 23.81 -10.12 -14.33
CA ASN A 364 24.09 -9.81 -12.94
C ASN A 364 23.98 -11.09 -12.09
N VAL A 365 25.09 -11.60 -11.56
CA VAL A 365 25.09 -12.84 -10.75
C VAL A 365 24.35 -12.68 -9.42
N TYR A 366 24.08 -11.44 -9.01
CA TYR A 366 23.34 -11.09 -7.79
C TYR A 366 21.92 -10.61 -8.09
N ALA A 367 21.41 -10.74 -9.33
CA ALA A 367 20.05 -10.36 -9.69
C ALA A 367 18.99 -10.98 -8.77
N SER A 368 19.22 -12.22 -8.29
CA SER A 368 18.30 -12.89 -7.35
C SER A 368 18.19 -12.18 -6.00
N ASN A 369 19.23 -11.47 -5.55
CA ASN A 369 19.17 -10.68 -4.33
C ASN A 369 18.32 -9.42 -4.53
N ILE A 370 18.49 -8.70 -5.65
CA ILE A 370 17.65 -7.54 -6.01
C ILE A 370 16.19 -7.99 -6.09
N GLN A 371 15.90 -8.97 -6.95
CA GLN A 371 14.54 -9.51 -7.13
C GLN A 371 13.94 -10.02 -5.82
N GLY A 372 14.75 -10.67 -4.98
CA GLY A 372 14.32 -11.16 -3.68
C GLY A 372 13.96 -10.04 -2.71
N ILE A 373 14.75 -8.95 -2.65
CA ILE A 373 14.45 -7.78 -1.80
C ILE A 373 13.15 -7.12 -2.25
N TYR A 374 12.94 -6.91 -3.55
CA TYR A 374 11.70 -6.38 -4.08
C TYR A 374 10.51 -7.32 -3.80
N ARG A 375 10.66 -8.63 -4.04
CA ARG A 375 9.62 -9.64 -3.74
C ARG A 375 9.23 -9.63 -2.28
N ASN A 376 10.21 -9.73 -1.39
CA ASN A 376 9.99 -9.72 0.04
C ASN A 376 9.29 -8.43 0.47
N SER A 377 9.68 -7.27 -0.09
CA SER A 377 9.05 -5.98 0.21
C SER A 377 7.58 -5.97 -0.22
N ILE A 378 7.26 -6.37 -1.45
CA ILE A 378 5.88 -6.42 -1.96
C ILE A 378 5.04 -7.40 -1.14
N ASP A 379 5.55 -8.61 -0.88
CA ASP A 379 4.82 -9.66 -0.18
C ASP A 379 4.57 -9.29 1.28
N TYR A 380 5.57 -8.70 1.94
CA TYR A 380 5.44 -8.19 3.30
C TYR A 380 4.44 -7.03 3.40
N LEU A 381 4.50 -6.06 2.47
CA LEU A 381 3.49 -5.00 2.36
C LEU A 381 2.09 -5.58 2.16
N GLY A 382 2.00 -6.69 1.41
CA GLY A 382 0.76 -7.42 1.19
C GLY A 382 0.08 -7.94 2.46
N THR A 383 0.83 -8.11 3.56
CA THR A 383 0.31 -8.58 4.86
C THR A 383 -0.08 -7.45 5.84
N LYS A 384 0.15 -6.19 5.46
CA LYS A 384 -0.09 -5.03 6.33
C LYS A 384 -1.53 -4.56 6.35
#